data_AF-A0A7I7Z2V3-F1
#
_entry.id   AF-A0A7I7Z2V3-F1
#
_cell.length_a   1.000
_cell.length_b   1.000
_cell.length_c   1.000
_cell.angle_alpha   90.00
_cell.angle_beta   90.00
_cell.angle_gamma   90.00
#
_symmetry.space_group_name_H-M   'P 1'
#
loop_
_entity.id
_entity.type
_entity.pdbx_description
1 polymer ?
#
loop_
_entity_poly.entity_id
_entity_poly.type
_entity_poly.pdbx_seq_one_letter_code
_entity_poly.pdbx_strand_id
1 'polypeptide(L)'
;MGQLDVANAGNTVVVVVKPAMPGSAERAPDVLNKMAARGPRYRVGLVPSADSRRWDFCDSPGSWCDQSIDISGSDSMQDVLDRVADHDVTVPISASQSGEYLSVSCDHGIGDSHIVFEVCAAISQHEPGGGFVEPLAPPTTAYPLAPALVHTAKATPRQFVTSAAEMLEPTLAFVGKKFGAGVEAQPAVASTASCDQGRDLDPDEKFVAVWAKSSPEFTDEIRRYRDSQHPNASVTAILTLLIYKSLEESGVILHDEVEIVVDMRRFLRRDRSTLANFYTVARIDVAGQPSVEGFSASLRQAAGSLRTLFMLAGHVVVKRLRMLAARATKRGGRQPNQPVGSTRAILTFSEPRASAFDKIAWARPEDAEIAVVSPPASRSHISVSVSRAPNGSFQITATFYASQADRSLVAWGLERALNSEAFMPRAQTISQPAV
;
A
#
# COMPACT_ATOMS: atom_id res chain seq x y z
N MET A 1 10.67 0.96 17.79
CA MET A 1 10.11 0.80 16.44
C MET A 1 11.15 0.48 15.38
N GLY A 2 10.69 -0.23 14.34
CA GLY A 2 11.46 -0.54 13.14
C GLY A 2 11.78 0.72 12.35
N GLN A 3 12.61 0.61 11.32
CA GLN A 3 12.94 1.78 10.50
C GLN A 3 11.91 2.14 9.46
N LEU A 4 11.19 1.14 8.94
CA LEU A 4 10.04 1.38 8.08
C LEU A 4 8.95 2.11 8.87
N ASP A 5 8.68 1.68 10.10
CA ASP A 5 7.78 2.40 11.02
C ASP A 5 8.15 3.88 11.15
N VAL A 6 9.43 4.19 11.38
CA VAL A 6 9.90 5.60 11.46
C VAL A 6 9.87 6.30 10.11
N ALA A 7 10.03 5.58 8.99
CA ALA A 7 9.91 6.15 7.65
C ALA A 7 8.48 6.54 7.28
N ASN A 8 7.51 5.82 7.83
CA ASN A 8 6.10 6.01 7.50
C ASN A 8 5.36 6.84 8.56
N ALA A 9 5.99 7.16 9.69
CA ALA A 9 5.41 8.02 10.72
C ALA A 9 5.09 9.41 10.17
N GLY A 10 3.90 9.91 10.47
CA GLY A 10 3.35 11.16 9.94
C GLY A 10 2.59 11.02 8.62
N ASN A 11 2.70 9.87 7.92
CA ASN A 11 1.87 9.60 6.74
C ASN A 11 0.57 8.95 7.18
N THR A 12 -0.57 9.35 6.63
CA THR A 12 -1.88 8.81 7.01
C THR A 12 -2.35 7.73 6.04
N VAL A 13 -2.91 6.63 6.55
CA VAL A 13 -3.67 5.67 5.75
C VAL A 13 -5.10 5.65 6.28
N VAL A 14 -6.06 5.76 5.38
CA VAL A 14 -7.48 5.69 5.71
C VAL A 14 -8.13 4.52 4.99
N VAL A 15 -8.86 3.71 5.74
CA VAL A 15 -9.73 2.66 5.21
C VAL A 15 -11.17 3.11 5.39
N VAL A 16 -11.94 3.09 4.30
CA VAL A 16 -13.38 3.36 4.33
C VAL A 16 -14.11 2.07 4.00
N VAL A 17 -15.14 1.74 4.78
CA VAL A 17 -16.00 0.58 4.53
C VAL A 17 -17.48 0.96 4.57
N LYS A 18 -18.28 0.29 3.74
CA LYS A 18 -19.74 0.41 3.69
C LYS A 18 -20.39 -0.91 3.26
N PRO A 19 -21.58 -1.27 3.75
CA PRO A 19 -22.28 -0.63 4.86
C PRO A 19 -21.72 -1.14 6.19
N ALA A 20 -21.23 -0.20 6.99
CA ALA A 20 -20.79 -0.46 8.35
C ALA A 20 -21.98 -0.67 9.29
N MET A 21 -21.74 -1.37 10.40
CA MET A 21 -22.76 -1.49 11.45
C MET A 21 -23.11 -0.09 12.02
N PRO A 22 -24.37 0.16 12.40
CA PRO A 22 -24.73 1.37 13.14
C PRO A 22 -23.93 1.47 14.44
N GLY A 23 -23.51 2.68 14.79
CA GLY A 23 -22.81 2.93 16.05
C GLY A 23 -21.32 2.53 16.05
N SER A 24 -20.72 2.21 14.89
CA SER A 24 -19.35 1.66 14.85
C SER A 24 -18.32 2.69 15.29
N ALA A 25 -18.41 3.94 14.80
CA ALA A 25 -17.49 5.00 15.22
C ALA A 25 -17.70 5.41 16.69
N GLU A 26 -18.93 5.40 17.18
CA GLU A 26 -19.27 5.70 18.57
C GLU A 26 -18.66 4.70 19.56
N ARG A 27 -18.46 3.44 19.13
CA ARG A 27 -17.76 2.41 19.91
C ARG A 27 -16.24 2.46 19.77
N ALA A 28 -15.70 3.18 18.79
CA ALA A 28 -14.27 3.19 18.50
C ALA A 28 -13.41 3.59 19.72
N PRO A 29 -13.76 4.59 20.55
CA PRO A 29 -12.97 4.95 21.73
C PRO A 29 -12.74 3.77 22.69
N ASP A 30 -13.80 3.05 23.03
CA ASP A 30 -13.74 1.90 23.94
C ASP A 30 -12.98 0.73 23.34
N VAL A 31 -13.18 0.48 22.03
CA VAL A 31 -12.47 -0.58 21.30
C VAL A 31 -10.97 -0.30 21.26
N LEU A 32 -10.56 0.92 20.92
CA LEU A 32 -9.15 1.32 20.87
C LEU A 32 -8.48 1.24 22.25
N ASN A 33 -9.17 1.69 23.32
CA ASN A 33 -8.68 1.56 24.69
C ASN A 33 -8.45 0.10 25.10
N LYS A 34 -9.39 -0.80 24.76
CA LYS A 34 -9.26 -2.24 25.01
C LYS A 34 -8.11 -2.86 24.24
N MET A 35 -7.90 -2.46 22.99
CA MET A 35 -6.79 -2.93 22.18
C MET A 35 -5.44 -2.45 22.75
N ALA A 36 -5.34 -1.19 23.18
CA ALA A 36 -4.16 -0.62 23.81
C ALA A 36 -3.83 -1.31 25.16
N ALA A 37 -4.85 -1.67 25.95
CA ALA A 37 -4.65 -2.42 27.20
C ALA A 37 -3.94 -3.77 27.01
N ARG A 38 -3.91 -4.33 25.78
CA ARG A 38 -3.13 -5.54 25.45
C ARG A 38 -1.62 -5.28 25.35
N GLY A 39 -1.22 -4.00 25.36
CA GLY A 39 0.15 -3.50 25.42
C GLY A 39 0.77 -3.10 24.07
N PRO A 40 1.93 -2.43 24.11
CA PRO A 40 2.54 -1.78 22.94
C PRO A 40 2.95 -2.71 21.80
N ARG A 41 3.02 -4.03 22.05
CA ARG A 41 3.28 -5.03 20.99
C ARG A 41 2.13 -5.14 19.97
N TYR A 42 0.92 -4.75 20.34
CA TYR A 42 -0.25 -4.70 19.46
C TYR A 42 -0.39 -3.36 18.73
N ARG A 43 0.48 -2.41 19.04
CA ARG A 43 0.71 -1.16 18.31
C ARG A 43 -0.40 -0.11 18.39
N VAL A 44 -1.62 -0.49 18.78
CA VAL A 44 -2.67 0.44 19.18
C VAL A 44 -2.26 1.14 20.48
N GLY A 45 -2.31 2.48 20.50
CA GLY A 45 -1.81 3.31 21.59
C GLY A 45 -0.40 3.88 21.37
N LEU A 46 0.33 3.44 20.34
CA LEU A 46 1.62 4.05 20.01
C LEU A 46 1.46 5.47 19.45
N VAL A 47 2.38 6.35 19.81
CA VAL A 47 2.49 7.72 19.25
C VAL A 47 3.68 7.77 18.28
N PRO A 48 3.45 7.73 16.96
CA PRO A 48 4.51 7.70 15.95
C PRO A 48 5.39 8.94 15.98
N SER A 49 6.66 8.74 15.63
CA SER A 49 7.64 9.80 15.49
C SER A 49 8.60 9.47 14.36
N ALA A 50 8.74 10.40 13.41
CA ALA A 50 9.69 10.31 12.30
C ALA A 50 11.15 10.52 12.74
N ASP A 51 11.38 11.13 13.91
CA ASP A 51 12.71 11.49 14.40
C ASP A 51 13.31 10.45 15.36
N SER A 52 12.46 9.60 15.94
CA SER A 52 12.83 8.68 16.99
C SER A 52 12.34 7.26 16.71
N ARG A 53 13.10 6.27 17.18
CA ARG A 53 12.66 4.86 17.24
C ARG A 53 12.05 4.49 18.60
N ARG A 54 12.11 5.41 19.56
CA ARG A 54 11.46 5.32 20.87
C ARG A 54 10.20 6.16 20.78
N TRP A 55 9.08 5.48 20.75
CA TRP A 55 7.77 6.10 20.65
C TRP A 55 7.09 5.98 21.99
N ASP A 56 6.31 6.99 22.31
CA ASP A 56 5.49 6.98 23.51
C ASP A 56 4.29 6.06 23.33
N PHE A 57 3.67 5.69 24.45
CA PHE A 57 2.50 4.85 24.50
C PHE A 57 1.40 5.54 25.31
N CYS A 58 0.23 5.70 24.68
CA CYS A 58 -0.99 6.17 25.30
C CYS A 58 -1.84 4.96 25.69
N ASP A 59 -2.12 4.81 26.98
CA ASP A 59 -2.98 3.73 27.51
C ASP A 59 -4.47 3.96 27.21
N SER A 60 -4.84 5.18 26.79
CA SER A 60 -6.24 5.55 26.50
C SER A 60 -6.37 6.28 25.16
N PRO A 61 -6.02 5.64 24.03
CA PRO A 61 -6.07 6.25 22.69
C PRO A 61 -7.48 6.60 22.21
N GLY A 62 -8.53 6.17 22.90
CA GLY A 62 -9.91 6.45 22.51
C GLY A 62 -10.25 7.94 22.45
N SER A 63 -9.55 8.79 23.21
CA SER A 63 -9.70 10.25 23.14
C SER A 63 -9.22 10.85 21.81
N TRP A 64 -8.52 10.10 20.97
CA TRP A 64 -8.12 10.55 19.63
C TRP A 64 -9.29 10.63 18.66
N CYS A 65 -10.38 9.89 18.91
CA CYS A 65 -11.57 9.93 18.05
C CYS A 65 -12.25 11.31 18.04
N ASP A 66 -12.03 12.15 19.05
CA ASP A 66 -12.51 13.54 19.08
C ASP A 66 -11.89 14.41 17.97
N GLN A 67 -10.77 13.96 17.39
CA GLN A 67 -10.04 14.61 16.29
C GLN A 67 -10.19 13.82 14.97
N SER A 68 -11.22 12.98 14.85
CA SER A 68 -11.49 12.23 13.63
C SER A 68 -11.85 13.14 12.45
N ILE A 69 -11.59 12.67 11.23
CA ILE A 69 -11.98 13.38 10.00
C ILE A 69 -13.52 13.46 9.94
N ASP A 70 -14.06 14.66 9.78
CA ASP A 70 -15.51 14.85 9.61
C ASP A 70 -15.97 14.43 8.21
N ILE A 71 -16.70 13.33 8.15
CA ILE A 71 -17.31 12.79 6.93
C ILE A 71 -18.83 13.01 6.88
N SER A 72 -19.38 13.89 7.73
CA SER A 72 -20.82 14.13 7.87
C SER A 72 -21.48 14.68 6.60
N GLY A 73 -22.50 14.02 6.08
CA GLY A 73 -23.20 14.44 4.86
C GLY A 73 -22.50 14.00 3.58
N SER A 74 -21.62 13.00 3.66
CA SER A 74 -21.17 12.25 2.50
C SER A 74 -22.23 11.21 2.11
N ASP A 75 -22.68 11.27 0.86
CA ASP A 75 -23.72 10.35 0.34
C ASP A 75 -23.12 9.26 -0.55
N SER A 76 -21.94 9.49 -1.12
CA SER A 76 -21.20 8.52 -1.94
C SER A 76 -19.84 8.17 -1.34
N MET A 77 -19.26 7.04 -1.77
CA MET A 77 -17.87 6.67 -1.45
C MET A 77 -16.92 7.80 -1.87
N GLN A 78 -17.12 8.36 -3.07
CA GLN A 78 -16.26 9.42 -3.59
C GLN A 78 -16.31 10.71 -2.73
N ASP A 79 -17.47 11.06 -2.16
CA ASP A 79 -17.58 12.21 -1.24
C ASP A 79 -16.78 11.98 0.05
N VAL A 80 -16.76 10.76 0.58
CA VAL A 80 -15.92 10.41 1.73
C VAL A 80 -14.43 10.52 1.37
N LEU A 81 -14.05 10.02 0.19
CA LEU A 81 -12.66 10.07 -0.28
C LEU A 81 -12.15 11.50 -0.48
N ASP A 82 -12.99 12.39 -1.03
CA ASP A 82 -12.62 13.78 -1.26
C ASP A 82 -12.35 14.50 0.07
N ARG A 83 -13.15 14.22 1.11
CA ARG A 83 -12.92 14.77 2.46
C ARG A 83 -11.67 14.22 3.13
N VAL A 84 -11.45 12.91 2.98
CA VAL A 84 -10.28 12.25 3.57
C VAL A 84 -8.98 12.70 2.91
N ALA A 85 -8.97 12.86 1.58
CA ALA A 85 -7.80 13.34 0.85
C ALA A 85 -7.48 14.83 1.15
N ASP A 86 -8.49 15.61 1.56
CA ASP A 86 -8.34 17.02 1.89
C ASP A 86 -7.86 17.29 3.33
N HIS A 87 -7.76 16.26 4.18
CA HIS A 87 -7.52 16.43 5.62
C HIS A 87 -6.19 15.86 6.10
N ASP A 88 -5.47 16.67 6.88
CA ASP A 88 -4.30 16.20 7.62
C ASP A 88 -4.76 15.56 8.93
N VAL A 89 -4.42 14.28 9.13
CA VAL A 89 -4.74 13.61 10.39
C VAL A 89 -3.62 13.84 11.39
N THR A 90 -4.00 14.43 12.52
CA THR A 90 -3.07 14.83 13.59
C THR A 90 -2.89 13.77 14.67
N VAL A 91 -3.75 12.75 14.69
CA VAL A 91 -3.78 11.70 15.71
C VAL A 91 -3.40 10.32 15.15
N PRO A 92 -2.77 9.45 15.96
CA PRO A 92 -2.26 8.19 15.44
C PRO A 92 -3.34 7.23 14.92
N ILE A 93 -4.52 7.17 15.56
CA ILE A 93 -5.65 6.36 15.12
C ILE A 93 -6.94 7.10 15.46
N SER A 94 -7.89 7.17 14.54
CA SER A 94 -9.23 7.70 14.78
C SER A 94 -10.25 7.02 13.87
N ALA A 95 -11.52 7.05 14.25
CA ALA A 95 -12.60 6.60 13.39
C ALA A 95 -13.76 7.61 13.39
N SER A 96 -14.42 7.73 12.25
CA SER A 96 -15.64 8.53 12.07
C SER A 96 -16.65 7.76 11.23
N GLN A 97 -17.94 8.07 11.38
CA GLN A 97 -19.02 7.43 10.63
C GLN A 97 -20.02 8.48 10.14
N SER A 98 -20.45 8.35 8.88
CA SER A 98 -21.61 9.08 8.36
C SER A 98 -22.52 8.13 7.63
N GLY A 99 -23.75 7.98 8.15
CA GLY A 99 -24.69 6.96 7.70
C GLY A 99 -24.05 5.57 7.75
N GLU A 100 -23.88 4.96 6.57
CA GLU A 100 -23.33 3.61 6.41
C GLU A 100 -21.82 3.58 6.15
N TYR A 101 -21.17 4.74 6.00
CA TYR A 101 -19.72 4.82 5.75
C TYR A 101 -18.97 4.91 7.07
N LEU A 102 -18.12 3.93 7.36
CA LEU A 102 -17.14 3.99 8.44
C LEU A 102 -15.77 4.31 7.85
N SER A 103 -15.14 5.37 8.35
CA SER A 103 -13.77 5.75 8.02
C SER A 103 -12.87 5.47 9.22
N VAL A 104 -11.77 4.75 9.00
CA VAL A 104 -10.74 4.48 10.00
C VAL A 104 -9.43 5.04 9.47
N SER A 105 -8.92 6.06 10.15
CA SER A 105 -7.62 6.66 9.88
C SER A 105 -6.55 6.13 10.81
N CYS A 106 -5.37 5.87 10.28
CA CYS A 106 -4.20 5.41 11.01
C CYS A 106 -2.93 6.08 10.47
N ASP A 107 -2.07 6.56 11.36
CA ASP A 107 -0.69 6.88 11.02
C ASP A 107 0.03 5.60 10.54
N HIS A 108 0.60 5.67 9.35
CA HIS A 108 1.24 4.57 8.65
C HIS A 108 2.53 4.09 9.35
N GLY A 109 3.11 4.90 10.22
CA GLY A 109 4.16 4.48 11.14
C GLY A 109 3.69 3.39 12.12
N ILE A 110 2.40 3.37 12.48
CA ILE A 110 1.82 2.31 13.31
C ILE A 110 1.90 0.97 12.59
N GLY A 111 1.86 0.89 11.27
CA GLY A 111 2.08 -0.35 10.55
C GLY A 111 1.60 -0.27 9.12
N ASP A 112 1.67 -1.38 8.42
CA ASP A 112 1.12 -1.48 7.07
C ASP A 112 -0.38 -1.83 7.11
N SER A 113 -0.98 -2.04 5.94
CA SER A 113 -2.41 -2.34 5.79
C SER A 113 -2.93 -3.43 6.74
N HIS A 114 -2.07 -4.36 7.18
CA HIS A 114 -2.48 -5.43 8.07
C HIS A 114 -3.04 -4.90 9.40
N ILE A 115 -2.35 -3.97 10.09
CA ILE A 115 -2.86 -3.40 11.35
C ILE A 115 -4.08 -2.51 11.11
N VAL A 116 -4.12 -1.77 10.00
CA VAL A 116 -5.23 -0.86 9.70
C VAL A 116 -6.53 -1.65 9.50
N PHE A 117 -6.46 -2.78 8.79
CA PHE A 117 -7.60 -3.68 8.65
C PHE A 117 -7.97 -4.40 9.94
N GLU A 118 -6.99 -4.73 10.80
CA GLU A 118 -7.26 -5.29 12.12
C GLU A 118 -8.03 -4.31 13.02
N VAL A 119 -7.68 -3.02 12.98
CA VAL A 119 -8.40 -1.94 13.68
C VAL A 119 -9.80 -1.78 13.08
N CYS A 120 -9.91 -1.72 11.76
CA CYS A 120 -11.20 -1.61 11.06
C CYS A 120 -12.14 -2.79 11.40
N ALA A 121 -11.60 -4.02 11.38
CA ALA A 121 -12.34 -5.21 11.77
C ALA A 121 -12.83 -5.10 13.22
N ALA A 122 -11.97 -4.73 14.16
CA ALA A 122 -12.33 -4.60 15.57
C ALA A 122 -13.44 -3.57 15.82
N ILE A 123 -13.36 -2.40 15.16
CA ILE A 123 -14.34 -1.32 15.31
C ILE A 123 -15.69 -1.70 14.68
N SER A 124 -15.67 -2.46 13.58
CA SER A 124 -16.90 -2.89 12.89
C SER A 124 -17.75 -3.90 13.68
N GLN A 125 -17.18 -4.58 14.68
CA GLN A 125 -17.90 -5.61 15.45
C GLN A 125 -18.98 -5.01 16.37
N HIS A 126 -20.00 -5.81 16.66
CA HIS A 126 -21.02 -5.49 17.67
C HIS A 126 -20.48 -5.65 19.09
N GLU A 127 -19.79 -6.76 19.34
CA GLU A 127 -19.25 -7.06 20.66
C GLU A 127 -17.86 -6.45 20.83
N PRO A 128 -17.65 -5.61 21.85
CA PRO A 128 -16.35 -5.05 22.14
C PRO A 128 -15.32 -6.15 22.46
N GLY A 129 -14.27 -6.26 21.65
CA GLY A 129 -13.14 -7.18 21.85
C GLY A 129 -12.99 -8.25 20.77
N GLY A 130 -14.00 -8.46 19.93
CA GLY A 130 -13.91 -9.34 18.76
C GLY A 130 -13.11 -8.73 17.60
N GLY A 131 -12.72 -9.55 16.63
CA GLY A 131 -12.15 -9.10 15.35
C GLY A 131 -10.67 -8.68 15.36
N PHE A 132 -10.09 -8.36 16.53
CA PHE A 132 -8.69 -7.90 16.63
C PHE A 132 -7.69 -9.02 16.93
N VAL A 133 -6.86 -9.35 15.94
CA VAL A 133 -5.75 -10.34 15.98
C VAL A 133 -6.21 -11.76 16.30
N GLU A 134 -7.46 -12.02 16.66
CA GLU A 134 -8.01 -13.37 16.80
C GLU A 134 -8.26 -14.01 15.43
N PRO A 135 -8.01 -15.31 15.24
CA PRO A 135 -7.45 -16.31 16.17
C PRO A 135 -5.90 -16.36 16.18
N LEU A 136 -5.20 -15.36 15.65
CA LEU A 136 -3.75 -15.38 15.55
C LEU A 136 -3.09 -15.23 16.93
N ALA A 137 -2.01 -15.99 17.13
CA ALA A 137 -1.12 -15.80 18.26
C ALA A 137 -0.61 -14.34 18.30
N PRO A 138 -0.37 -13.76 19.50
CA PRO A 138 0.12 -12.40 19.66
C PRO A 138 1.30 -12.11 18.73
N PRO A 139 1.44 -10.88 18.19
CA PRO A 139 2.59 -10.50 17.39
C PRO A 139 3.89 -10.87 18.12
N THR A 140 4.69 -11.71 17.48
CA THR A 140 5.87 -12.32 18.14
C THR A 140 7.15 -11.55 17.85
N THR A 141 7.13 -10.58 16.94
CA THR A 141 8.29 -9.75 16.63
C THR A 141 7.95 -8.30 16.30
N ALA A 142 8.63 -7.37 16.99
CA ALA A 142 8.61 -5.94 16.68
C ALA A 142 9.66 -5.55 15.62
N TYR A 143 10.59 -6.46 15.29
CA TYR A 143 11.69 -6.24 14.35
C TYR A 143 11.77 -7.43 13.39
N PRO A 144 10.89 -7.50 12.37
CA PRO A 144 10.70 -8.71 11.58
C PRO A 144 11.87 -9.06 10.64
N LEU A 145 12.66 -8.07 10.23
CA LEU A 145 13.73 -8.25 9.24
C LEU A 145 14.81 -9.28 9.66
N ALA A 146 15.33 -9.18 10.89
CA ALA A 146 16.39 -10.09 11.35
C ALA A 146 15.90 -11.55 11.48
N PRO A 147 14.74 -11.83 12.13
CA PRO A 147 14.09 -13.14 12.07
C PRO A 147 13.87 -13.67 10.66
N ALA A 148 13.46 -12.83 9.71
CA ALA A 148 13.26 -13.24 8.33
C ALA A 148 14.56 -13.67 7.65
N LEU A 149 15.62 -12.85 7.77
CA LEU A 149 16.95 -13.21 7.24
C LEU A 149 17.49 -14.51 7.83
N VAL A 150 17.37 -14.69 9.15
CA VAL A 150 17.80 -15.93 9.83
C VAL A 150 16.97 -17.14 9.39
N HIS A 151 15.65 -16.98 9.24
CA HIS A 151 14.79 -18.06 8.78
C HIS A 151 15.18 -18.49 7.37
N THR A 152 15.29 -17.53 6.45
CA THR A 152 15.65 -17.79 5.05
C THR A 152 17.03 -18.43 4.95
N ALA A 153 18.04 -17.92 5.67
CA ALA A 153 19.38 -18.51 5.67
C ALA A 153 19.39 -19.98 6.12
N LYS A 154 18.51 -20.35 7.06
CA LYS A 154 18.36 -21.74 7.52
C LYS A 154 17.56 -22.61 6.55
N ALA A 155 16.51 -22.06 5.94
CA ALA A 155 15.61 -22.81 5.06
C ALA A 155 16.24 -23.07 3.68
N THR A 156 16.97 -22.10 3.14
CA THR A 156 17.53 -22.15 1.78
C THR A 156 18.97 -21.62 1.74
N PRO A 157 19.93 -22.24 2.46
CA PRO A 157 21.27 -21.69 2.69
C PRO A 157 22.05 -21.40 1.40
N ARG A 158 21.98 -22.28 0.40
CA ARG A 158 22.68 -22.07 -0.89
C ARG A 158 22.14 -20.85 -1.63
N GLN A 159 20.82 -20.75 -1.78
CA GLN A 159 20.17 -19.60 -2.44
C GLN A 159 20.44 -18.30 -1.68
N PHE A 160 20.43 -18.34 -0.34
CA PHE A 160 20.76 -17.20 0.48
C PHE A 160 22.17 -16.68 0.21
N VAL A 161 23.17 -17.57 0.18
CA VAL A 161 24.56 -17.19 -0.12
C VAL A 161 24.70 -16.64 -1.54
N THR A 162 24.11 -17.29 -2.55
CA THR A 162 24.15 -16.81 -3.94
C THR A 162 23.53 -15.43 -4.07
N SER A 163 22.31 -15.22 -3.56
CA SER A 163 21.65 -13.91 -3.62
C SER A 163 22.35 -12.83 -2.79
N ALA A 164 23.00 -13.19 -1.67
CA ALA A 164 23.81 -12.25 -0.91
C ALA A 164 25.07 -11.83 -1.71
N ALA A 165 25.73 -12.77 -2.38
CA ALA A 165 26.90 -12.50 -3.21
C ALA A 165 26.55 -11.60 -4.41
N GLU A 166 25.47 -11.91 -5.13
CA GLU A 166 24.94 -11.11 -6.24
C GLU A 166 24.63 -9.66 -5.83
N MET A 167 24.21 -9.43 -4.57
CA MET A 167 23.96 -8.09 -4.04
C MET A 167 25.23 -7.37 -3.59
N LEU A 168 26.26 -8.11 -3.15
CA LEU A 168 27.54 -7.56 -2.70
C LEU A 168 28.44 -7.11 -3.85
N GLU A 169 28.42 -7.79 -4.99
CA GLU A 169 29.24 -7.45 -6.17
C GLU A 169 29.04 -6.00 -6.67
N PRO A 170 27.81 -5.52 -6.95
CA PRO A 170 27.60 -4.14 -7.38
C PRO A 170 27.81 -3.14 -6.25
N THR A 171 27.52 -3.52 -5.00
CA THR A 171 27.65 -2.62 -3.83
C THR A 171 29.10 -2.34 -3.47
N LEU A 172 29.98 -3.35 -3.52
CA LEU A 172 31.42 -3.21 -3.26
C LEU A 172 32.12 -2.46 -4.41
N ALA A 173 31.72 -2.70 -5.67
CA ALA A 173 32.21 -1.95 -6.82
C ALA A 173 31.82 -0.45 -6.75
N PHE A 174 30.65 -0.13 -6.19
CA PHE A 174 30.18 1.24 -6.00
C PHE A 174 30.87 1.96 -4.83
N VAL A 175 31.12 1.27 -3.72
CA VAL A 175 31.83 1.84 -2.55
C VAL A 175 33.32 2.06 -2.86
N GLY A 176 33.96 1.19 -3.65
CA GLY A 176 35.37 1.33 -4.03
C GLY A 176 35.66 2.48 -5.02
N LYS A 177 34.68 2.91 -5.84
CA LYS A 177 34.86 3.98 -6.84
C LYS A 177 34.37 5.38 -6.40
N LYS A 178 33.61 5.51 -5.31
CA LYS A 178 32.88 6.76 -4.97
C LYS A 178 33.40 7.59 -3.79
N PHE A 179 34.58 7.29 -3.25
CA PHE A 179 35.25 8.20 -2.30
C PHE A 179 35.95 9.41 -2.96
N GLY A 180 35.81 9.62 -4.29
CA GLY A 180 36.51 10.70 -5.01
C GLY A 180 35.69 11.59 -5.96
N ALA A 181 34.43 11.29 -6.28
CA ALA A 181 33.65 12.14 -7.18
C ALA A 181 32.15 12.07 -6.86
N GLY A 182 31.57 13.24 -6.60
CA GLY A 182 30.13 13.42 -6.44
C GLY A 182 29.41 13.04 -7.73
N VAL A 183 28.71 11.92 -7.73
CA VAL A 183 27.80 11.51 -8.79
C VAL A 183 26.54 10.92 -8.16
N GLU A 184 25.46 11.63 -8.45
CA GLU A 184 24.04 11.25 -8.48
C GLU A 184 23.86 9.72 -8.54
N ALA A 185 23.33 9.16 -7.46
CA ALA A 185 22.93 7.77 -7.40
C ALA A 185 21.49 7.69 -7.91
N GLN A 186 21.23 6.94 -8.98
CA GLN A 186 19.88 6.45 -9.23
C GLN A 186 19.42 5.70 -7.97
N PRO A 187 18.33 6.15 -7.30
CA PRO A 187 17.88 5.48 -6.11
C PRO A 187 17.34 4.10 -6.49
N ALA A 188 17.84 3.08 -5.81
CA ALA A 188 17.09 1.86 -5.59
C ALA A 188 15.80 2.27 -4.85
N VAL A 189 14.70 2.42 -5.59
CA VAL A 189 13.42 2.86 -5.06
C VAL A 189 12.79 1.70 -4.29
N ALA A 190 13.10 1.65 -3.00
CA ALA A 190 12.00 1.50 -2.06
C ALA A 190 11.21 2.80 -2.21
N SER A 191 9.93 2.69 -2.53
CA SER A 191 8.99 3.81 -2.49
C SER A 191 8.95 4.34 -1.06
N THR A 192 9.91 5.19 -0.72
CA THR A 192 9.94 5.92 0.52
C THR A 192 9.03 7.10 0.31
N ALA A 193 7.81 7.01 0.83
CA ALA A 193 6.93 8.15 1.06
C ALA A 193 7.53 9.16 2.09
N SER A 194 8.85 9.37 2.13
CA SER A 194 9.50 10.16 3.20
C SER A 194 10.91 10.69 2.92
N CYS A 195 11.60 10.33 1.83
CA CYS A 195 12.98 10.82 1.62
C CYS A 195 13.12 11.95 0.60
N ASP A 196 12.02 12.43 0.01
CA ASP A 196 11.99 13.63 -0.84
C ASP A 196 11.10 14.74 -0.26
N GLN A 197 10.85 14.70 1.05
CA GLN A 197 10.22 15.81 1.73
C GLN A 197 11.23 16.95 1.89
N GLY A 198 11.02 17.99 1.09
CA GLY A 198 11.51 19.32 1.40
C GLY A 198 12.60 19.80 0.45
N ARG A 199 12.17 20.49 -0.61
CA ARG A 199 12.57 21.89 -0.83
C ARG A 199 11.88 22.61 -2.00
N ASP A 200 11.13 21.89 -2.84
CA ASP A 200 10.46 22.45 -4.03
C ASP A 200 8.96 22.15 -4.15
N LEU A 201 8.37 21.47 -3.15
CA LEU A 201 6.95 21.19 -3.15
C LEU A 201 6.21 22.44 -2.69
N ASP A 202 5.24 22.90 -3.48
CA ASP A 202 4.13 23.68 -2.94
C ASP A 202 3.55 22.88 -1.75
N PRO A 203 3.73 23.35 -0.51
CA PRO A 203 3.28 22.64 0.69
C PRO A 203 1.75 22.47 0.71
N ASP A 204 1.03 23.24 -0.12
CA ASP A 204 -0.42 23.27 -0.16
C ASP A 204 -1.02 22.33 -1.24
N GLU A 205 -0.19 21.70 -2.09
CA GLU A 205 -0.72 20.76 -3.08
C GLU A 205 -1.18 19.47 -2.40
N LYS A 206 -2.49 19.25 -2.38
CA LYS A 206 -3.12 18.04 -1.86
C LYS A 206 -3.24 16.97 -2.94
N PHE A 207 -3.14 15.71 -2.52
CA PHE A 207 -3.43 14.59 -3.42
C PHE A 207 -4.95 14.41 -3.57
N VAL A 208 -5.36 13.78 -4.66
CA VAL A 208 -6.74 13.39 -4.91
C VAL A 208 -6.87 11.88 -4.79
N ALA A 209 -8.08 11.41 -4.49
CA ALA A 209 -8.43 10.00 -4.47
C ALA A 209 -9.57 9.72 -5.47
N VAL A 210 -9.49 8.60 -6.18
CA VAL A 210 -10.50 8.15 -7.14
C VAL A 210 -10.85 6.71 -6.83
N TRP A 211 -12.14 6.38 -6.83
CA TRP A 211 -12.62 5.04 -6.58
C TRP A 211 -13.46 4.48 -7.71
N ALA A 212 -13.25 3.21 -8.01
CA ALA A 212 -14.02 2.45 -8.97
C ALA A 212 -14.34 1.04 -8.43
N LYS A 213 -15.48 0.49 -8.83
CA LYS A 213 -15.96 -0.83 -8.41
C LYS A 213 -16.47 -1.61 -9.61
N SER A 214 -16.10 -2.89 -9.67
CA SER A 214 -16.62 -3.83 -10.66
C SER A 214 -18.00 -4.35 -10.28
N SER A 215 -18.66 -5.03 -11.21
CA SER A 215 -19.81 -5.87 -10.86
C SER A 215 -19.39 -7.02 -9.92
N PRO A 216 -20.33 -7.60 -9.14
CA PRO A 216 -20.10 -8.80 -8.33
C PRO A 216 -19.55 -10.00 -9.13
N GLU A 217 -19.98 -10.15 -10.39
CA GLU A 217 -19.61 -11.29 -11.25
C GLU A 217 -18.18 -11.18 -11.81
N PHE A 218 -17.59 -9.99 -11.76
CA PHE A 218 -16.29 -9.70 -12.36
C PHE A 218 -15.18 -10.64 -11.87
N THR A 219 -15.20 -11.05 -10.59
CA THR A 219 -14.20 -12.01 -10.10
C THR A 219 -14.27 -13.33 -10.86
N ASP A 220 -15.47 -13.84 -11.10
CA ASP A 220 -15.64 -15.12 -11.78
C ASP A 220 -15.39 -14.96 -13.29
N GLU A 221 -15.70 -13.80 -13.86
CA GLU A 221 -15.37 -13.45 -15.24
C GLU A 221 -13.86 -13.40 -15.49
N ILE A 222 -13.10 -12.68 -14.66
CA ILE A 222 -11.65 -12.58 -14.82
C ILE A 222 -10.95 -13.93 -14.56
N ARG A 223 -11.50 -14.76 -13.67
CA ARG A 223 -11.02 -16.14 -13.45
C ARG A 223 -11.30 -17.02 -14.66
N ARG A 224 -12.50 -16.98 -15.24
CA ARG A 224 -12.83 -17.71 -16.47
C ARG A 224 -11.97 -17.25 -17.64
N TYR A 225 -11.71 -15.95 -17.75
CA TYR A 225 -10.81 -15.40 -18.75
C TYR A 225 -9.37 -15.92 -18.57
N ARG A 226 -8.83 -15.87 -17.34
CA ARG A 226 -7.55 -16.48 -17.00
C ARG A 226 -7.52 -17.95 -17.39
N ASP A 227 -8.49 -18.74 -16.96
CA ASP A 227 -8.48 -20.20 -17.15
C ASP A 227 -8.58 -20.60 -18.64
N SER A 228 -9.26 -19.79 -19.46
CA SER A 228 -9.42 -20.07 -20.90
C SER A 228 -8.30 -19.52 -21.78
N GLN A 229 -7.79 -18.31 -21.49
CA GLN A 229 -6.82 -17.62 -22.36
C GLN A 229 -5.40 -17.60 -21.79
N HIS A 230 -5.27 -17.54 -20.46
CA HIS A 230 -4.00 -17.32 -19.76
C HIS A 230 -3.83 -18.27 -18.56
N PRO A 231 -3.91 -19.60 -18.74
CA PRO A 231 -4.01 -20.55 -17.63
C PRO A 231 -2.78 -20.55 -16.69
N ASN A 232 -1.65 -20.02 -17.16
CA ASN A 232 -0.41 -19.90 -16.39
C ASN A 232 -0.20 -18.52 -15.73
N ALA A 233 -1.14 -17.59 -15.92
CA ALA A 233 -1.10 -16.27 -15.32
C ALA A 233 -1.90 -16.20 -14.01
N SER A 234 -1.49 -15.31 -13.11
CA SER A 234 -2.28 -14.95 -11.93
C SER A 234 -3.33 -13.90 -12.25
N VAL A 235 -4.49 -13.91 -11.56
CA VAL A 235 -5.50 -12.84 -11.66
C VAL A 235 -4.92 -11.47 -11.33
N THR A 236 -4.06 -11.36 -10.31
CA THR A 236 -3.35 -10.11 -9.97
C THR A 236 -2.59 -9.55 -11.18
N ALA A 237 -1.83 -10.40 -11.89
CA ALA A 237 -1.08 -9.99 -13.07
C ALA A 237 -1.98 -9.47 -14.21
N ILE A 238 -3.09 -10.16 -14.47
CA ILE A 238 -4.10 -9.71 -15.46
C ILE A 238 -4.65 -8.34 -15.04
N LEU A 239 -5.08 -8.21 -13.79
CA LEU A 239 -5.68 -6.97 -13.28
C LEU A 239 -4.70 -5.80 -13.30
N THR A 240 -3.44 -5.99 -12.88
CA THR A 240 -2.41 -4.95 -12.97
C THR A 240 -2.20 -4.48 -14.40
N LEU A 241 -2.12 -5.40 -15.38
CA LEU A 241 -1.98 -5.04 -16.79
C LEU A 241 -3.23 -4.36 -17.35
N LEU A 242 -4.43 -4.78 -16.94
CA LEU A 242 -5.67 -4.14 -17.35
C LEU A 242 -5.75 -2.70 -16.84
N ILE A 243 -5.37 -2.45 -15.58
CA ILE A 243 -5.32 -1.10 -15.01
C ILE A 243 -4.27 -0.26 -15.74
N TYR A 244 -3.06 -0.79 -15.91
CA TYR A 244 -1.96 -0.10 -16.60
C TYR A 244 -2.39 0.32 -18.02
N LYS A 245 -2.86 -0.62 -18.82
CA LYS A 245 -3.29 -0.36 -20.21
C LYS A 245 -4.50 0.56 -20.28
N SER A 246 -5.49 0.40 -19.39
CA SER A 246 -6.67 1.23 -19.41
C SER A 246 -6.35 2.68 -19.04
N LEU A 247 -5.42 2.92 -18.11
CA LEU A 247 -4.93 4.26 -17.80
C LEU A 247 -4.18 4.89 -18.99
N GLU A 248 -3.30 4.14 -19.66
CA GLU A 248 -2.62 4.61 -20.88
C GLU A 248 -3.61 4.93 -22.01
N GLU A 249 -4.57 4.05 -22.26
CA GLU A 249 -5.63 4.25 -23.26
C GLU A 249 -6.51 5.47 -22.94
N SER A 250 -6.68 5.79 -21.66
CA SER A 250 -7.35 7.00 -21.18
C SER A 250 -6.48 8.26 -21.26
N GLY A 251 -5.21 8.16 -21.71
CA GLY A 251 -4.31 9.28 -21.91
C GLY A 251 -3.41 9.61 -20.71
N VAL A 252 -3.37 8.76 -19.69
CA VAL A 252 -2.41 8.89 -18.58
C VAL A 252 -1.03 8.44 -19.07
N ILE A 253 -0.03 9.31 -18.98
CA ILE A 253 1.32 9.00 -19.44
C ILE A 253 2.04 8.23 -18.32
N LEU A 254 2.19 6.91 -18.48
CA LEU A 254 2.85 6.04 -17.51
C LEU A 254 4.32 5.76 -17.86
N HIS A 255 5.10 5.37 -16.85
CA HIS A 255 6.41 4.80 -17.02
C HIS A 255 6.29 3.33 -17.47
N ASP A 256 7.24 2.84 -18.25
CA ASP A 256 7.28 1.47 -18.77
C ASP A 256 7.46 0.39 -17.67
N GLU A 257 7.54 0.80 -16.40
CA GLU A 257 7.67 -0.08 -15.24
C GLU A 257 6.51 0.16 -14.26
N VAL A 258 6.07 -0.92 -13.61
CA VAL A 258 5.14 -0.85 -12.48
C VAL A 258 5.84 -1.22 -11.19
N GLU A 259 5.50 -0.51 -10.13
CA GLU A 259 5.91 -0.81 -8.77
C GLU A 259 4.88 -1.72 -8.10
N ILE A 260 5.31 -2.82 -7.50
CA ILE A 260 4.44 -3.77 -6.79
C ILE A 260 4.84 -3.79 -5.32
N VAL A 261 3.87 -3.57 -4.44
CA VAL A 261 4.06 -3.75 -2.99
C VAL A 261 4.07 -5.24 -2.66
N VAL A 262 5.16 -5.71 -2.07
CA VAL A 262 5.40 -7.11 -1.69
C VAL A 262 5.38 -7.25 -0.18
N ASP A 263 4.45 -8.04 0.36
CA ASP A 263 4.43 -8.42 1.77
C ASP A 263 5.58 -9.38 2.11
N MET A 264 6.44 -8.94 3.02
CA MET A 264 7.65 -9.65 3.43
C MET A 264 7.40 -10.66 4.55
N ARG A 265 6.18 -10.70 5.13
CA ARG A 265 5.81 -11.69 6.16
C ARG A 265 5.97 -13.13 5.70
N ARG A 266 5.94 -13.39 4.39
CA ARG A 266 6.25 -14.71 3.79
C ARG A 266 7.63 -15.25 4.14
N PHE A 267 8.58 -14.38 4.49
CA PHE A 267 9.93 -14.75 4.91
C PHE A 267 10.05 -14.96 6.42
N LEU A 268 8.98 -14.74 7.19
CA LEU A 268 8.93 -15.14 8.59
C LEU A 268 8.61 -16.62 8.71
N ARG A 269 9.00 -17.22 9.85
CA ARG A 269 8.52 -18.55 10.21
C ARG A 269 7.00 -18.51 10.41
N ARG A 270 6.33 -19.63 10.15
CA ARG A 270 4.86 -19.76 10.29
C ARG A 270 4.33 -19.44 11.70
N ASP A 271 5.14 -19.68 12.73
CA ASP A 271 4.83 -19.38 14.13
C ASP A 271 5.12 -17.91 14.51
N ARG A 272 5.51 -17.07 13.56
CA ARG A 272 5.83 -15.67 13.78
C ARG A 272 4.96 -14.72 12.96
N SER A 273 4.35 -13.77 13.65
CA SER A 273 3.58 -12.67 13.07
C SER A 273 4.14 -11.32 13.51
N THR A 274 3.83 -10.28 12.73
CA THR A 274 4.13 -8.88 13.07
C THR A 274 3.02 -7.97 12.55
N LEU A 275 2.73 -6.92 13.33
CA LEU A 275 1.86 -5.80 12.95
C LEU A 275 2.68 -4.55 12.56
N ALA A 276 4.02 -4.64 12.60
CA ALA A 276 4.90 -3.59 12.12
C ALA A 276 4.89 -3.52 10.59
N ASN A 277 5.34 -2.39 10.03
CA ASN A 277 5.56 -2.28 8.59
C ASN A 277 6.56 -3.35 8.15
N PHE A 278 6.11 -4.26 7.28
CA PHE A 278 6.98 -5.31 6.75
C PHE A 278 6.67 -5.67 5.31
N TYR A 279 6.91 -4.68 4.44
CA TYR A 279 6.79 -4.80 3.01
C TYR A 279 8.02 -4.21 2.32
N THR A 280 8.11 -4.41 1.01
CA THR A 280 9.03 -3.71 0.12
C THR A 280 8.34 -3.45 -1.21
N VAL A 281 8.94 -2.64 -2.07
CA VAL A 281 8.47 -2.43 -3.43
C VAL A 281 9.40 -3.14 -4.41
N ALA A 282 8.83 -3.80 -5.40
CA ALA A 282 9.56 -4.40 -6.52
C ALA A 282 9.12 -3.75 -7.83
N ARG A 283 10.07 -3.46 -8.72
CA ARG A 283 9.79 -2.91 -10.05
C ARG A 283 9.74 -4.01 -11.08
N ILE A 284 8.76 -3.92 -11.98
CA ILE A 284 8.55 -4.87 -13.06
C ILE A 284 8.39 -4.08 -14.34
N ASP A 285 9.27 -4.31 -15.30
CA ASP A 285 9.14 -3.81 -16.67
C ASP A 285 7.87 -4.40 -17.30
N VAL A 286 6.97 -3.54 -17.77
CA VAL A 286 5.74 -3.89 -18.48
C VAL A 286 6.00 -3.96 -19.98
N ALA A 287 6.70 -2.97 -20.53
CA ALA A 287 6.94 -2.86 -21.98
C ALA A 287 7.81 -4.02 -22.51
N GLY A 288 8.74 -4.52 -21.70
CA GLY A 288 9.59 -5.66 -22.04
C GLY A 288 8.93 -7.03 -21.94
N GLN A 289 7.66 -7.14 -21.52
CA GLN A 289 6.99 -8.44 -21.35
C GLN A 289 6.21 -8.82 -22.61
N PRO A 290 6.56 -9.94 -23.27
CA PRO A 290 5.90 -10.34 -24.51
C PRO A 290 4.48 -10.89 -24.31
N SER A 291 4.10 -11.24 -23.07
CA SER A 291 2.77 -11.80 -22.76
C SER A 291 2.36 -11.58 -21.29
N VAL A 292 1.07 -11.84 -21.00
CA VAL A 292 0.50 -11.79 -19.64
C VAL A 292 1.17 -12.82 -18.72
N GLU A 293 1.51 -13.99 -19.26
CA GLU A 293 2.22 -15.05 -18.53
C GLU A 293 3.65 -14.62 -18.19
N GLY A 294 4.34 -13.94 -19.12
CA GLY A 294 5.67 -13.37 -18.88
C GLY A 294 5.65 -12.37 -17.73
N PHE A 295 4.71 -11.41 -17.78
CA PHE A 295 4.50 -10.46 -16.69
C PHE A 295 4.14 -11.16 -15.38
N SER A 296 3.26 -12.18 -15.41
CA SER A 296 2.90 -12.96 -14.21
C SER A 296 4.06 -13.75 -13.63
N ALA A 297 4.95 -14.29 -14.47
CA ALA A 297 6.17 -14.96 -14.04
C ALA A 297 7.12 -13.97 -13.37
N SER A 298 7.33 -12.79 -13.97
CA SER A 298 8.12 -11.70 -13.41
C SER A 298 7.56 -11.21 -12.07
N LEU A 299 6.24 -11.08 -11.95
CA LEU A 299 5.56 -10.75 -10.69
C LEU A 299 5.80 -11.80 -9.61
N ARG A 300 5.64 -13.09 -9.94
CA ARG A 300 5.90 -14.20 -9.01
C ARG A 300 7.36 -14.24 -8.57
N GLN A 301 8.28 -14.03 -9.52
CA GLN A 301 9.71 -13.99 -9.24
C GLN A 301 10.04 -12.81 -8.32
N ALA A 302 9.55 -11.60 -8.61
CA ALA A 302 9.75 -10.43 -7.78
C ALA A 302 9.22 -10.65 -6.35
N ALA A 303 8.00 -11.14 -6.20
CA ALA A 303 7.39 -11.39 -4.89
C ALA A 303 8.05 -12.53 -4.11
N GLY A 304 8.65 -13.52 -4.78
CA GLY A 304 9.29 -14.69 -4.16
C GLY A 304 10.81 -14.55 -3.95
N SER A 305 11.45 -13.55 -4.55
CA SER A 305 12.91 -13.47 -4.60
C SER A 305 13.53 -13.06 -3.26
N LEU A 306 14.64 -13.69 -2.89
CA LEU A 306 15.47 -13.23 -1.76
C LEU A 306 16.06 -11.84 -2.01
N ARG A 307 16.17 -11.43 -3.27
CA ARG A 307 16.63 -10.10 -3.65
C ARG A 307 15.79 -9.02 -2.98
N THR A 308 14.46 -9.16 -2.92
CA THR A 308 13.61 -8.14 -2.28
C THR A 308 13.84 -8.05 -0.77
N LEU A 309 14.14 -9.17 -0.11
CA LEU A 309 14.55 -9.20 1.30
C LEU A 309 15.91 -8.51 1.52
N PHE A 310 16.88 -8.73 0.64
CA PHE A 310 18.18 -8.06 0.71
C PHE A 310 18.09 -6.57 0.36
N MET A 311 17.24 -6.18 -0.59
CA MET A 311 16.97 -4.78 -0.91
C MET A 311 16.42 -4.04 0.31
N LEU A 312 15.45 -4.63 1.01
CA LEU A 312 14.93 -4.09 2.26
C LEU A 312 16.04 -3.99 3.32
N ALA A 313 16.87 -5.02 3.48
CA ALA A 313 17.99 -4.99 4.42
C ALA A 313 19.01 -3.88 4.10
N GLY A 314 19.38 -3.74 2.83
CA GLY A 314 20.27 -2.68 2.33
C GLY A 314 19.69 -1.28 2.60
N HIS A 315 18.40 -1.08 2.32
CA HIS A 315 17.71 0.18 2.62
C HIS A 315 17.81 0.56 4.10
N VAL A 316 17.54 -0.40 4.98
CA VAL A 316 17.62 -0.19 6.44
C VAL A 316 19.05 0.20 6.86
N VAL A 317 20.07 -0.41 6.27
CA VAL A 317 21.47 -0.08 6.55
C VAL A 317 21.83 1.32 6.05
N VAL A 318 21.52 1.65 4.79
CA VAL A 318 21.80 2.96 4.18
C VAL A 318 21.13 4.08 4.97
N LYS A 319 19.87 3.90 5.40
CA LYS A 319 19.16 4.88 6.22
C LYS A 319 19.84 5.10 7.58
N ARG A 320 20.38 4.05 8.24
CA ARG A 320 21.19 4.24 9.47
C ARG A 320 22.41 5.08 9.20
N LEU A 321 23.16 4.77 8.15
CA LEU A 321 24.39 5.46 7.82
C LEU A 321 24.12 6.94 7.53
N ARG A 322 23.06 7.25 6.78
CA ARG A 322 22.62 8.64 6.54
C ARG A 322 22.22 9.36 7.82
N MET A 323 21.46 8.74 8.72
CA MET A 323 21.10 9.37 10.00
C MET A 323 22.33 9.64 10.89
N LEU A 324 23.30 8.73 10.90
CA LEU A 324 24.55 8.92 11.63
C LEU A 324 25.41 10.03 11.01
N ALA A 325 25.51 10.06 9.68
CA ALA A 325 26.21 11.11 8.94
C ALA A 325 25.56 12.49 9.11
N ALA A 326 24.23 12.59 9.02
CA ALA A 326 23.49 13.84 9.22
C ALA A 326 23.64 14.40 10.65
N ARG A 327 23.79 13.52 11.65
CA ARG A 327 24.15 13.94 13.03
C ARG A 327 25.58 14.44 13.15
N ALA A 328 26.49 14.00 12.30
CA ALA A 328 27.88 14.46 12.24
C ALA A 328 28.06 15.75 11.42
N THR A 329 27.17 16.03 10.47
CA THR A 329 27.23 17.21 9.61
C THR A 329 25.98 18.08 9.76
N LYS A 330 26.00 19.00 10.74
CA LYS A 330 25.18 20.23 10.68
C LYS A 330 25.77 21.17 9.61
N ARG A 331 25.56 20.88 8.33
CA ARG A 331 25.85 21.86 7.25
C ARG A 331 24.83 21.68 6.13
N GLY A 332 24.04 22.73 5.94
CA GLY A 332 23.03 22.83 4.89
C GLY A 332 23.67 22.82 3.52
N GLY A 333 23.64 21.66 2.86
CA GLY A 333 23.84 21.56 1.42
C GLY A 333 22.49 21.63 0.72
N ARG A 334 22.35 22.55 -0.23
CA ARG A 334 21.22 22.67 -1.16
C ARG A 334 21.49 21.72 -2.32
N GLN A 335 20.62 20.72 -2.52
CA GLN A 335 20.65 19.90 -3.73
C GLN A 335 20.07 20.72 -4.89
N PRO A 336 20.59 20.57 -6.12
CA PRO A 336 20.02 21.26 -7.27
C PRO A 336 18.65 20.66 -7.63
N ASN A 337 17.69 21.56 -7.83
CA ASN A 337 16.32 21.27 -8.25
C ASN A 337 16.33 20.61 -9.63
N GLN A 338 15.66 19.46 -9.79
CA GLN A 338 15.32 18.96 -11.12
C GLN A 338 14.03 19.65 -11.59
N PRO A 339 13.99 20.15 -12.84
CA PRO A 339 12.81 20.81 -13.37
C PRO A 339 11.63 19.86 -13.54
N VAL A 340 10.43 20.34 -13.19
CA VAL A 340 9.14 19.69 -13.41
C VAL A 340 8.78 19.79 -14.90
N GLY A 341 9.39 18.93 -15.72
CA GLY A 341 8.90 18.61 -17.06
C GLY A 341 7.96 17.41 -16.96
N SER A 342 6.88 17.39 -17.73
CA SER A 342 5.80 16.37 -17.69
C SER A 342 6.31 14.95 -17.45
N THR A 343 6.37 14.56 -16.19
CA THR A 343 7.00 13.31 -15.77
C THR A 343 6.02 12.19 -15.97
N ARG A 344 6.43 11.16 -16.69
CA ARG A 344 5.70 9.88 -16.78
C ARG A 344 5.39 9.41 -15.35
N ALA A 345 4.14 9.03 -15.11
CA ALA A 345 3.70 8.59 -13.79
C ALA A 345 4.21 7.17 -13.52
N ILE A 346 4.72 6.92 -12.31
CA ILE A 346 5.07 5.60 -11.82
C ILE A 346 3.81 5.01 -11.17
N LEU A 347 3.28 3.94 -11.74
CA LEU A 347 2.14 3.23 -11.18
C LEU A 347 2.62 2.29 -10.07
N THR A 348 2.18 2.54 -8.84
CA THR A 348 2.39 1.61 -7.71
C THR A 348 1.12 0.83 -7.45
N PHE A 349 1.22 -0.50 -7.48
CA PHE A 349 0.13 -1.42 -7.28
C PHE A 349 0.28 -2.12 -5.92
N SER A 350 -0.79 -2.07 -5.13
CA SER A 350 -0.90 -2.76 -3.86
C SER A 350 -2.19 -3.55 -3.79
N GLU A 351 -2.08 -4.82 -3.41
CA GLU A 351 -3.20 -5.71 -3.13
C GLU A 351 -3.06 -6.14 -1.67
N PRO A 352 -3.58 -5.38 -0.70
CA PRO A 352 -3.47 -5.74 0.71
C PRO A 352 -4.18 -7.07 0.97
N ARG A 353 -3.40 -8.15 1.08
CA ARG A 353 -3.89 -9.47 1.49
C ARG A 353 -3.85 -9.60 2.99
N ALA A 354 -4.74 -8.88 3.65
CA ALA A 354 -4.93 -8.98 5.08
C ALA A 354 -6.03 -9.98 5.39
N SER A 355 -5.72 -11.06 6.14
CA SER A 355 -6.78 -11.93 6.71
C SER A 355 -7.75 -11.15 7.60
N ALA A 356 -7.35 -9.96 8.05
CA ALA A 356 -8.21 -9.01 8.75
C ALA A 356 -9.38 -8.49 7.91
N PHE A 357 -9.29 -8.52 6.59
CA PHE A 357 -10.39 -8.15 5.71
C PHE A 357 -11.60 -9.06 5.91
N ASP A 358 -11.38 -10.38 6.02
CA ASP A 358 -12.43 -11.38 6.24
C ASP A 358 -13.11 -11.24 7.62
N LYS A 359 -12.55 -10.43 8.51
CA LYS A 359 -13.06 -10.19 9.88
C LYS A 359 -13.89 -8.93 10.01
N ILE A 360 -13.99 -8.12 8.95
CA ILE A 360 -14.84 -6.92 8.97
C ILE A 360 -16.30 -7.39 9.06
N ALA A 361 -17.02 -6.87 10.04
CA ALA A 361 -18.45 -7.11 10.18
C ALA A 361 -19.22 -6.11 9.30
N TRP A 362 -19.96 -6.65 8.34
CA TRP A 362 -20.75 -5.88 7.39
C TRP A 362 -22.22 -5.92 7.81
N ALA A 363 -22.91 -4.78 7.73
CA ALA A 363 -24.36 -4.76 7.95
C ALA A 363 -25.08 -5.53 6.84
N ARG A 364 -24.58 -5.41 5.60
CA ARG A 364 -25.05 -6.09 4.40
C ARG A 364 -23.86 -6.45 3.50
N PRO A 365 -23.32 -7.68 3.60
CA PRO A 365 -22.16 -8.10 2.83
C PRO A 365 -22.34 -8.03 1.30
N GLU A 366 -23.58 -8.17 0.82
CA GLU A 366 -23.96 -8.09 -0.60
C GLU A 366 -23.70 -6.70 -1.21
N ASP A 367 -23.81 -5.65 -0.41
CA ASP A 367 -23.62 -4.25 -0.83
C ASP A 367 -22.21 -3.74 -0.51
N ALA A 368 -21.32 -4.62 -0.04
CA ALA A 368 -20.04 -4.23 0.52
C ALA A 368 -19.18 -3.37 -0.44
N GLU A 369 -18.62 -2.32 0.13
CA GLU A 369 -17.75 -1.30 -0.45
C GLU A 369 -16.57 -1.04 0.48
N ILE A 370 -15.39 -0.90 -0.11
CA ILE A 370 -14.13 -0.63 0.55
C ILE A 370 -13.29 0.30 -0.32
N ALA A 371 -12.66 1.27 0.33
CA ALA A 371 -11.62 2.08 -0.25
C ALA A 371 -10.41 2.17 0.70
N VAL A 372 -9.22 2.30 0.13
CA VAL A 372 -7.98 2.50 0.89
C VAL A 372 -7.26 3.70 0.33
N VAL A 373 -7.15 4.75 1.14
CA VAL A 373 -6.50 6.00 0.81
C VAL A 373 -5.16 6.05 1.51
N SER A 374 -4.11 6.33 0.76
CA SER A 374 -2.78 6.63 1.28
C SER A 374 -2.13 7.69 0.41
N PRO A 375 -1.38 8.65 0.97
CA PRO A 375 -0.61 9.60 0.19
C PRO A 375 0.27 8.88 -0.83
N PRO A 376 0.35 9.37 -2.08
CA PRO A 376 1.29 8.86 -3.06
C PRO A 376 2.73 9.03 -2.54
N ALA A 377 3.61 8.11 -2.89
CA ALA A 377 5.00 8.17 -2.41
C ALA A 377 5.78 9.38 -2.92
N SER A 378 5.41 9.93 -4.08
CA SER A 378 5.86 11.22 -4.59
C SER A 378 4.86 11.80 -5.59
N ARG A 379 5.10 13.03 -6.04
CA ARG A 379 4.30 13.67 -7.11
C ARG A 379 4.24 12.88 -8.40
N SER A 380 5.28 12.11 -8.71
CA SER A 380 5.32 11.27 -9.90
C SER A 380 4.59 9.94 -9.75
N HIS A 381 3.96 9.65 -8.60
CA HIS A 381 3.32 8.37 -8.36
C HIS A 381 1.80 8.43 -8.49
N ILE A 382 1.25 7.39 -9.11
CA ILE A 382 -0.16 7.01 -8.96
C ILE A 382 -0.17 5.73 -8.14
N SER A 383 -0.70 5.80 -6.91
CA SER A 383 -0.78 4.65 -6.01
C SER A 383 -2.16 4.01 -6.13
N VAL A 384 -2.19 2.73 -6.46
CA VAL A 384 -3.41 1.95 -6.68
C VAL A 384 -3.51 0.88 -5.61
N SER A 385 -4.60 0.93 -4.85
CA SER A 385 -4.98 -0.07 -3.86
C SER A 385 -6.15 -0.88 -4.39
N VAL A 386 -5.98 -2.19 -4.49
CA VAL A 386 -7.00 -3.12 -4.95
C VAL A 386 -7.50 -3.97 -3.80
N SER A 387 -8.80 -3.89 -3.54
CA SER A 387 -9.50 -4.71 -2.56
C SER A 387 -10.56 -5.57 -3.23
N ARG A 388 -10.87 -6.72 -2.61
CA ARG A 388 -11.96 -7.59 -3.06
C ARG A 388 -13.00 -7.66 -1.96
N ALA A 389 -14.20 -7.17 -2.22
CA ALA A 389 -15.28 -7.19 -1.23
C ALA A 389 -15.93 -8.58 -1.11
N PRO A 390 -16.64 -8.88 0.01
CA PRO A 390 -17.34 -10.15 0.22
C PRO A 390 -18.34 -10.50 -0.88
N ASN A 391 -18.97 -9.50 -1.50
CA ASN A 391 -19.89 -9.68 -2.64
C ASN A 391 -19.19 -10.08 -3.95
N GLY A 392 -17.87 -10.26 -3.96
CA GLY A 392 -17.12 -10.68 -5.15
C GLY A 392 -16.69 -9.53 -6.06
N SER A 393 -17.08 -8.28 -5.79
CA SER A 393 -16.59 -7.14 -6.55
C SER A 393 -15.11 -6.82 -6.26
N PHE A 394 -14.37 -6.43 -7.30
CA PHE A 394 -13.09 -5.76 -7.17
C PHE A 394 -13.32 -4.27 -7.03
N GLN A 395 -12.55 -3.64 -6.13
CA GLN A 395 -12.68 -2.24 -5.82
C GLN A 395 -11.30 -1.62 -5.78
N ILE A 396 -11.14 -0.54 -6.52
CA ILE A 396 -9.86 0.11 -6.73
C ILE A 396 -9.95 1.52 -6.17
N THR A 397 -8.96 1.91 -5.38
CA THR A 397 -8.72 3.30 -5.01
C THR A 397 -7.38 3.73 -5.60
N ALA A 398 -7.37 4.78 -6.41
CA ALA A 398 -6.14 5.43 -6.86
C ALA A 398 -5.93 6.75 -6.13
N THR A 399 -4.72 7.00 -5.64
CA THR A 399 -4.31 8.29 -5.10
C THR A 399 -3.13 8.86 -5.89
N PHE A 400 -3.18 10.16 -6.20
CA PHE A 400 -2.17 10.86 -6.99
C PHE A 400 -2.31 12.37 -6.78
N TYR A 401 -1.28 13.14 -7.13
CA TYR A 401 -1.37 14.60 -7.12
C TYR A 401 -2.07 15.09 -8.39
N ALA A 402 -2.91 16.13 -8.28
CA ALA A 402 -3.63 16.67 -9.42
C ALA A 402 -2.69 17.23 -10.51
N SER A 403 -1.46 17.64 -10.15
CA SER A 403 -0.43 17.99 -11.13
C SER A 403 0.04 16.83 -12.01
N GLN A 404 -0.16 15.58 -11.57
CA GLN A 404 0.38 14.39 -12.21
C GLN A 404 -0.54 13.77 -13.26
N ALA A 405 -1.85 13.79 -13.01
CA ALA A 405 -2.85 13.25 -13.93
C ALA A 405 -4.21 13.94 -13.72
N ASP A 406 -4.99 14.03 -14.80
CA ASP A 406 -6.36 14.49 -14.71
C ASP A 406 -7.21 13.44 -13.99
N ARG A 407 -7.97 13.89 -12.98
CA ARG A 407 -8.81 13.03 -12.13
C ARG A 407 -9.82 12.22 -12.93
N SER A 408 -10.42 12.81 -13.95
CA SER A 408 -11.45 12.19 -14.80
C SER A 408 -10.84 11.12 -15.70
N LEU A 409 -9.62 11.33 -16.21
CA LEU A 409 -8.92 10.33 -17.03
C LEU A 409 -8.54 9.10 -16.19
N VAL A 410 -8.07 9.31 -14.96
CA VAL A 410 -7.79 8.20 -14.03
C VAL A 410 -9.08 7.45 -13.69
N ALA A 411 -10.15 8.15 -13.35
CA ALA A 411 -11.45 7.53 -13.06
C ALA A 411 -11.95 6.67 -14.23
N TRP A 412 -11.94 7.22 -15.44
CA TRP A 412 -12.36 6.51 -16.63
C TRP A 412 -11.49 5.28 -16.92
N GLY A 413 -10.17 5.39 -16.75
CA GLY A 413 -9.25 4.27 -16.92
C GLY A 413 -9.49 3.14 -15.90
N LEU A 414 -9.80 3.48 -14.65
CA LEU A 414 -10.12 2.48 -13.62
C LEU A 414 -11.48 1.81 -13.87
N GLU A 415 -12.51 2.58 -14.22
CA GLU A 415 -13.84 2.05 -14.57
C GLU A 415 -13.73 1.09 -15.76
N ARG A 416 -12.96 1.47 -16.79
CA ARG A 416 -12.67 0.63 -17.95
C ARG A 416 -11.96 -0.66 -17.53
N ALA A 417 -10.94 -0.60 -16.68
CA ALA A 417 -10.21 -1.77 -16.21
C ALA A 417 -11.07 -2.75 -15.40
N LEU A 418 -12.12 -2.26 -14.74
CA LEU A 418 -13.09 -3.03 -13.95
C LEU A 418 -14.34 -3.45 -14.74
N ASN A 419 -14.37 -3.21 -16.04
CA ASN A 419 -15.41 -3.69 -16.94
C ASN A 419 -14.94 -4.97 -17.66
N SER A 420 -15.80 -5.99 -17.74
CA SER A 420 -15.45 -7.26 -18.40
C SER A 420 -15.18 -7.14 -19.89
N GLU A 421 -15.72 -6.10 -20.55
CA GLU A 421 -15.38 -5.75 -21.93
C GLU A 421 -13.88 -5.47 -22.12
N ALA A 422 -13.13 -5.15 -21.06
CA ALA A 422 -11.69 -4.88 -21.15
C ALA A 422 -10.85 -6.12 -21.50
N PHE A 423 -11.37 -7.33 -21.25
CA PHE A 423 -10.66 -8.58 -21.54
C PHE A 423 -11.50 -9.60 -22.32
N MET A 424 -12.79 -9.36 -22.51
CA MET A 424 -13.59 -10.20 -23.39
C MET A 424 -13.24 -9.89 -24.85
N PRO A 425 -13.05 -10.90 -25.72
CA PRO A 425 -12.90 -10.69 -27.15
C PRO A 425 -14.10 -9.88 -27.63
N ARG A 426 -13.89 -8.72 -28.27
CA ARG A 426 -14.96 -8.02 -28.98
C ARG A 426 -15.55 -9.05 -29.95
N ALA A 427 -16.83 -9.37 -29.78
CA ALA A 427 -17.54 -10.17 -30.77
C ALA A 427 -17.31 -9.47 -32.11
N GLN A 428 -16.57 -10.11 -33.02
CA GLN A 428 -16.39 -9.58 -34.36
C GLN A 428 -17.79 -9.45 -34.91
N THR A 429 -18.25 -8.21 -35.12
CA THR A 429 -19.47 -7.93 -35.84
C THR A 429 -19.28 -8.60 -37.19
N ILE A 430 -19.91 -9.76 -37.39
CA ILE A 430 -19.91 -10.46 -38.67
C ILE A 430 -20.60 -9.48 -39.60
N SER A 431 -19.81 -8.73 -40.37
CA SER A 431 -20.33 -7.91 -41.46
C SER A 431 -21.09 -8.86 -42.37
N GLN A 432 -22.41 -8.74 -42.38
CA GLN A 432 -23.22 -9.46 -43.35
C GLN A 432 -22.67 -9.11 -44.74
N PRO A 433 -22.38 -10.11 -45.60
CA PRO A 433 -22.00 -9.81 -46.96
C PRO A 433 -23.15 -9.03 -47.61
N ALA A 434 -22.82 -7.88 -48.20
CA ALA A 434 -23.76 -7.15 -49.03
C ALA A 434 -24.23 -8.07 -50.15
N VAL A 435 -25.54 -8.25 -50.25
CA VAL A 435 -26.22 -9.00 -51.32
C VAL A 435 -26.32 -8.11 -52.55
#